data_AF-A0A7K1SIY1-F1
#
_entry.id   AF-A0A7K1SIY1-F1
#
_cell.length_a   1.000
_cell.length_b   1.000
_cell.length_c   1.000
_cell.angle_alpha   90.00
_cell.angle_beta   90.00
_cell.angle_gamma   90.00
#
_symmetry.space_group_name_H-M   'P 1'
#
loop_
_entity.id
_entity.type
_entity.pdbx_description
1 polymer ?
#
loop_
_entity_poly.entity_id
_entity_poly.type
_entity_poly.pdbx_seq_one_letter_code
_entity_poly.pdbx_strand_id
1 'polypeptide(L)'
;MNNDDLQRYAGAFELLINKGLGAKTTQPAGSFERVVQIREGLIPGTKTLTSIKSLLAKALIRLTRSTEFNHLYSNLTDWQQQLTVIRTPTELGRFCEYLTGEFFPNSDKQNA
;
A
#
# COMPACT_ATOMS: atom_id res chain seq x y z
N MET A 1 -2.52 -16.71 -3.51
CA MET A 1 -3.06 -15.44 -4.06
C MET A 1 -3.06 -15.57 -5.58
N ASN A 2 -4.10 -15.15 -6.28
CA ASN A 2 -4.09 -15.18 -7.76
C ASN A 2 -3.32 -13.95 -8.32
N ASN A 3 -3.04 -13.96 -9.63
CA ASN A 3 -2.31 -12.86 -10.26
C ASN A 3 -3.10 -11.54 -10.30
N ASP A 4 -4.43 -11.62 -10.43
CA ASP A 4 -5.28 -10.42 -10.47
C ASP A 4 -5.29 -9.69 -9.12
N ASP A 5 -5.42 -10.44 -8.01
CA ASP A 5 -5.28 -9.92 -6.65
C ASP A 5 -3.88 -9.33 -6.44
N LEU A 6 -2.83 -10.00 -6.93
CA LEU A 6 -1.47 -9.51 -6.81
C LEU A 6 -1.32 -8.13 -7.49
N GLN A 7 -1.80 -8.00 -8.72
CA GLN A 7 -1.74 -6.75 -9.48
C GLN A 7 -2.55 -5.65 -8.81
N ARG A 8 -3.77 -5.95 -8.35
CA ARG A 8 -4.61 -4.97 -7.65
C ARG A 8 -3.96 -4.49 -6.35
N TYR A 9 -3.45 -5.41 -5.53
CA TYR A 9 -2.76 -5.06 -4.29
C TYR A 9 -1.47 -4.28 -4.53
N ALA A 10 -0.68 -4.68 -5.53
CA ALA A 10 0.55 -4.00 -5.90
C ALA A 10 0.27 -2.57 -6.42
N GLY A 11 -0.78 -2.40 -7.22
CA GLY A 11 -1.25 -1.11 -7.72
C GLY A 11 -1.76 -0.20 -6.60
N ALA A 12 -2.57 -0.73 -5.68
CA ALA A 12 -3.06 0.03 -4.53
C ALA A 12 -1.90 0.49 -3.63
N PHE A 13 -0.94 -0.41 -3.36
CA PHE A 13 0.27 -0.07 -2.64
C PHE A 13 1.07 1.02 -3.35
N GLU A 14 1.31 0.87 -4.66
CA GLU A 14 2.02 1.85 -5.47
C GLU A 14 1.35 3.22 -5.46
N LEU A 15 0.03 3.29 -5.59
CA LEU A 15 -0.72 4.54 -5.55
C LEU A 15 -0.52 5.27 -4.22
N LEU A 16 -0.63 4.56 -3.09
CA LEU A 16 -0.41 5.13 -1.76
C LEU A 16 1.02 5.65 -1.60
N ILE A 17 2.03 4.89 -2.03
CA ILE A 17 3.43 5.32 -1.98
C ILE A 17 3.66 6.55 -2.86
N ASN A 18 3.16 6.55 -4.09
CA ASN A 18 3.36 7.64 -5.03
C ASN A 18 2.68 8.93 -4.58
N LYS A 19 1.46 8.83 -4.04
CA LYS A 19 0.73 9.99 -3.52
C LYS A 19 1.33 10.51 -2.21
N GLY A 20 1.84 9.63 -1.34
CA GLY A 20 2.42 10.04 -0.06
C GLY A 20 3.87 10.51 -0.12
N LEU A 21 4.74 9.77 -0.83
CA LEU A 21 6.19 10.02 -0.86
C LEU A 21 6.65 10.71 -2.15
N GLY A 22 5.79 10.77 -3.18
CA GLY A 22 6.13 11.25 -4.52
C GLY A 22 6.74 10.15 -5.38
N ALA A 23 6.60 10.28 -6.70
CA ALA A 23 7.05 9.29 -7.70
C ALA A 23 8.60 9.17 -7.85
N LYS A 24 9.38 9.75 -6.93
CA LYS A 24 10.84 9.74 -7.05
C LYS A 24 11.41 8.45 -6.45
N THR A 25 12.03 7.64 -7.32
CA THR A 25 13.13 6.70 -7.04
C THR A 25 12.87 5.29 -6.48
N THR A 26 11.64 4.80 -6.41
CA THR A 26 11.39 3.36 -6.15
C THR A 26 10.24 2.86 -6.99
N GLN A 27 10.28 1.60 -7.45
CA GLN A 27 9.12 0.86 -7.96
C GLN A 27 8.44 0.17 -6.77
N PRO A 28 7.47 0.83 -6.09
CA PRO A 28 6.77 0.26 -4.95
C PRO A 28 5.97 -0.99 -5.31
N ALA A 29 5.32 -1.05 -6.49
CA ALA A 29 4.64 -2.25 -6.97
C ALA A 29 5.58 -3.46 -7.03
N GLY A 30 6.71 -3.32 -7.71
CA GLY A 30 7.74 -4.38 -7.78
C GLY A 30 8.37 -4.71 -6.41
N SER A 31 8.25 -3.83 -5.41
CA SER A 31 8.64 -4.16 -4.03
C SER A 31 7.64 -5.07 -3.36
N PHE A 32 6.33 -4.79 -3.50
CA PHE A 32 5.25 -5.61 -2.97
C PHE A 32 5.23 -7.01 -3.59
N GLU A 33 5.28 -7.07 -4.92
CA GLU A 33 5.35 -8.34 -5.66
C GLU A 33 6.52 -9.21 -5.21
N ARG A 34 7.69 -8.60 -5.00
CA ARG A 34 8.88 -9.32 -4.53
C ARG A 34 8.69 -9.91 -3.14
N VAL A 35 8.01 -9.22 -2.23
CA VAL A 35 7.72 -9.75 -0.88
C VAL A 35 6.74 -10.91 -0.94
N VAL A 36 5.76 -10.86 -1.85
CA VAL A 36 4.88 -12.00 -2.11
C VAL A 36 5.68 -13.18 -2.64
N GLN A 37 6.50 -12.98 -3.68
CA GLN A 37 7.30 -14.05 -4.29
C GLN A 37 8.27 -14.70 -3.29
N ILE A 38 8.91 -13.91 -2.41
CA ILE A 38 9.78 -14.44 -1.34
C ILE A 38 8.98 -15.30 -0.36
N ARG A 39 7.79 -14.83 0.06
CA ARG A 39 6.95 -15.56 1.02
C ARG A 39 6.40 -16.87 0.45
N GLU A 40 6.04 -16.87 -0.83
CA GLU A 40 5.57 -18.06 -1.54
C GLU A 40 6.74 -19.00 -1.93
N GLY A 41 7.99 -18.66 -1.57
CA GLY A 41 9.17 -19.47 -1.85
C GLY A 41 9.59 -19.49 -3.33
N LEU A 42 9.04 -18.59 -4.15
CA LEU A 42 9.30 -18.51 -5.58
C LEU A 42 10.68 -17.91 -5.90
N ILE A 43 11.18 -17.03 -5.02
CA ILE A 43 12.53 -16.46 -5.12
C ILE A 43 13.20 -16.38 -3.75
N PRO A 44 14.53 -16.52 -3.67
CA PRO A 44 15.27 -16.24 -2.45
C PRO A 44 15.35 -14.73 -2.20
N GLY A 45 15.25 -14.31 -0.93
CA GLY A 45 15.47 -12.92 -0.56
C GLY A 45 15.18 -12.60 0.89
N THR A 46 15.68 -11.45 1.34
CA THR A 46 15.54 -10.94 2.71
C THR A 46 14.53 -9.80 2.81
N LYS A 47 13.84 -9.45 1.71
CA LYS A 47 12.86 -8.37 1.73
C LYS A 47 11.66 -8.81 2.56
N THR A 48 11.48 -8.15 3.70
CA THR A 48 10.47 -8.56 4.69
C THR A 48 9.20 -7.74 4.56
N LEU A 49 8.10 -8.33 5.00
CA LEU A 49 6.83 -7.64 5.20
C LEU A 49 7.01 -6.37 6.06
N THR A 50 7.89 -6.41 7.06
CA THR A 50 8.21 -5.27 7.94
C THR A 50 8.76 -4.06 7.17
N SER A 51 9.60 -4.27 6.17
CA SER A 51 10.15 -3.19 5.34
C SER A 51 9.04 -2.51 4.52
N ILE A 52 8.11 -3.29 3.96
CA ILE A 52 6.98 -2.74 3.20
C ILE A 52 6.00 -2.02 4.10
N LYS A 53 5.68 -2.59 5.27
CA LYS A 53 4.85 -1.91 6.28
C LYS A 53 5.46 -0.57 6.69
N SER A 54 6.78 -0.52 6.91
CA SER A 54 7.47 0.74 7.22
C SER A 54 7.38 1.76 6.08
N LEU A 55 7.47 1.32 4.83
CA LEU A 55 7.35 2.19 3.67
C LEU A 55 5.91 2.74 3.54
N LEU A 56 4.91 1.87 3.70
CA LEU A 56 3.50 2.25 3.73
C LEU A 56 3.22 3.26 4.84
N ALA A 57 3.70 3.01 6.05
CA ALA A 57 3.50 3.90 7.19
C ALA A 57 4.05 5.30 6.91
N LYS A 58 5.24 5.41 6.30
CA LYS A 58 5.81 6.71 5.91
C LYS A 58 4.95 7.43 4.88
N ALA A 59 4.43 6.71 3.88
CA ALA A 59 3.54 7.28 2.87
C ALA A 59 2.25 7.80 3.50
N LEU A 60 1.61 7.00 4.35
CA LEU A 60 0.40 7.38 5.06
C LEU A 60 0.64 8.59 5.97
N ILE A 61 1.72 8.63 6.75
CA ILE A 61 2.06 9.81 7.57
C ILE A 61 2.20 11.06 6.70
N ARG A 62 2.79 10.98 5.50
CA ARG A 62 2.86 12.14 4.60
C ARG A 62 1.50 12.52 4.01
N LEU A 63 0.69 11.54 3.61
CA LEU A 63 -0.67 11.78 3.12
C LEU A 63 -1.50 12.52 4.17
N THR A 64 -1.46 12.07 5.42
CA THR A 64 -2.22 12.69 6.52
C THR A 64 -1.78 14.11 6.86
N ARG A 65 -0.56 14.49 6.49
CA ARG A 65 -0.03 15.86 6.64
C ARG A 65 -0.28 16.74 5.42
N SER A 66 -0.72 16.15 4.30
CA SER A 66 -1.06 16.91 3.10
C SER A 66 -2.43 17.55 3.28
N THR A 67 -2.55 18.84 2.95
CA THR A 67 -3.81 19.58 2.99
C THR A 67 -4.87 18.97 2.07
N GLU A 68 -4.44 18.30 1.00
CA GLU A 68 -5.30 17.59 0.05
C GLU A 68 -6.04 16.41 0.69
N PHE A 69 -5.45 15.71 1.68
CA PHE A 69 -6.01 14.48 2.28
C PHE A 69 -6.34 14.60 3.76
N ASN A 70 -6.03 15.74 4.40
CA ASN A 70 -6.28 15.97 5.82
C ASN A 70 -7.77 15.81 6.19
N HIS A 71 -8.68 16.14 5.28
CA HIS A 71 -10.12 16.01 5.49
C HIS A 71 -10.61 14.54 5.53
N LEU A 72 -9.84 13.60 4.96
CA LEU A 72 -10.15 12.16 4.96
C LEU A 72 -9.57 11.46 6.20
N TYR A 73 -8.73 12.16 6.97
CA TYR A 73 -8.06 11.59 8.14
C TYR A 73 -9.02 11.31 9.30
N SER A 74 -10.13 12.05 9.39
CA SER A 74 -11.15 11.81 10.43
C SER A 74 -11.74 10.41 10.38
N ASN A 75 -11.69 9.74 9.21
CA ASN A 75 -12.21 8.37 9.03
C ASN A 75 -11.13 7.29 9.24
N LEU A 76 -9.87 7.69 9.43
CA LEU A 76 -8.72 6.79 9.52
C LEU A 76 -8.03 6.90 10.88
N THR A 77 -8.77 6.94 11.98
CA THR A 77 -8.19 7.06 13.32
C THR A 77 -7.33 5.86 13.74
N ASP A 78 -7.50 4.70 13.12
CA ASP A 78 -6.87 3.44 13.58
C ASP A 78 -5.97 2.76 12.55
N TRP A 79 -5.64 3.42 11.43
CA TRP A 79 -4.83 2.80 10.36
C TRP A 79 -3.47 2.30 10.87
N GLN A 80 -2.88 2.98 11.86
CA GLN A 80 -1.61 2.58 12.46
C GLN A 80 -1.73 1.25 13.22
N GLN A 81 -2.80 1.07 14.00
CA GLN A 81 -3.07 -0.17 14.71
C GLN A 81 -3.43 -1.30 13.75
N GLN A 82 -4.23 -1.01 12.71
CA GLN A 82 -4.52 -2.00 11.67
C GLN A 82 -3.24 -2.46 10.96
N LEU A 83 -2.31 -1.53 10.68
CA LEU A 83 -1.03 -1.89 10.09
C LEU A 83 -0.18 -2.78 11.02
N THR A 84 -0.20 -2.60 12.34
CA THR A 84 0.62 -3.45 13.24
C THR A 84 0.15 -4.90 13.25
N VAL A 85 -1.17 -5.15 13.21
CA VAL A 85 -1.74 -6.50 13.29
C VAL A 85 -1.58 -7.33 12.02
N ILE A 86 -1.36 -6.69 10.86
CA ILE A 86 -1.13 -7.37 9.57
C ILE A 86 0.08 -8.30 9.63
N ARG A 87 -0.11 -9.59 9.34
CA ARG A 87 0.90 -10.65 9.38
C ARG A 87 1.26 -11.20 8.00
N THR A 88 0.45 -10.91 6.99
CA THR A 88 0.62 -11.48 5.64
C THR A 88 0.61 -10.40 4.55
N PRO A 89 1.26 -10.66 3.39
CA PRO A 89 1.17 -9.77 2.22
C PRO A 89 -0.26 -9.62 1.70
N THR A 90 -1.09 -10.67 1.81
CA THR A 90 -2.50 -10.61 1.37
C THR A 90 -3.32 -9.65 2.25
N GLU A 91 -3.18 -9.73 3.57
CA GLU A 91 -3.80 -8.76 4.49
C GLU A 91 -3.29 -7.34 4.23
N LEU A 92 -1.99 -7.19 3.96
CA LEU A 92 -1.41 -5.90 3.59
C LEU A 92 -2.01 -5.36 2.29
N GLY A 93 -2.17 -6.22 1.28
CA GLY A 93 -2.76 -5.87 0.00
C GLY A 93 -4.20 -5.39 0.13
N ARG A 94 -5.04 -6.14 0.87
CA ARG A 94 -6.42 -5.74 1.17
C ARG A 94 -6.50 -4.42 1.93
N PHE A 95 -5.60 -4.23 2.88
CA PHE A 95 -5.50 -2.97 3.61
C PHE A 95 -5.13 -1.81 2.69
N CYS A 96 -4.21 -2.01 1.75
CA CYS A 96 -3.88 -0.99 0.74
C CYS A 96 -5.09 -0.67 -0.15
N GLU A 97 -5.82 -1.69 -0.64
CA GLU A 97 -7.05 -1.48 -1.44
C GLU A 97 -8.10 -0.67 -0.67
N TYR A 98 -8.37 -1.06 0.58
CA TYR A 98 -9.28 -0.33 1.46
C TYR A 98 -8.88 1.15 1.58
N LEU A 99 -7.61 1.41 1.91
CA LEU A 99 -7.11 2.78 2.05
C LEU A 99 -7.19 3.55 0.73
N THR A 100 -6.91 2.94 -0.41
CA THR A 100 -7.08 3.62 -1.70
C THR A 100 -8.53 3.96 -2.01
N GLY A 101 -9.49 3.12 -1.62
CA GLY A 101 -10.92 3.43 -1.73
C GLY A 101 -11.32 4.63 -0.88
N GLU A 102 -10.79 4.72 0.35
CA GLU A 102 -11.04 5.84 1.27
C GLU A 102 -10.37 7.14 0.80
N PHE A 103 -9.09 7.07 0.40
CA PHE A 103 -8.33 8.25 0.01
C PHE A 103 -8.64 8.74 -1.41
N PHE A 104 -9.03 7.85 -2.31
CA PHE A 104 -9.15 8.14 -3.73
C PHE A 104 -10.39 7.50 -4.37
N PRO A 105 -11.61 7.82 -3.89
CA PRO A 105 -12.86 7.20 -4.35
C PRO A 105 -13.19 7.43 -5.84
N ASN A 106 -12.50 8.37 -6.52
CA ASN A 106 -12.69 8.68 -7.93
C ASN A 106 -11.57 8.18 -8.87
N SER A 107 -10.62 7.38 -8.38
CA SER A 107 -9.50 6.88 -9.20
C SER A 107 -9.92 5.96 -10.34
N ASP A 108 -11.11 5.35 -10.23
CA ASP A 108 -11.70 4.50 -11.27
C ASP A 108 -12.21 5.29 -12.49
N LYS A 109 -12.34 6.62 -12.40
CA LYS A 109 -12.92 7.45 -13.48
C LYS A 109 -11.93 7.98 -14.52
N GLN A 110 -10.67 7.56 -14.50
CA GLN A 110 -9.64 8.07 -15.44
C GLN A 110 -9.28 7.12 -16.59
N ASN A 111 -9.98 5.99 -16.77
CA ASN A 111 -9.83 5.11 -17.94
C ASN A 111 -11.19 4.71 -18.53
N ALA A 112 -12.08 5.68 -18.75
CA ALA A 112 -13.31 5.51 -19.55
C ALA A 112 -13.27 6.44 -20.76
#